data_AF-A0A9Q0BCW7-F1
#
_entry.id   AF-A0A9Q0BCW7-F1
#
_cell.length_a   1.000
_cell.length_b   1.000
_cell.length_c   1.000
_cell.angle_alpha   90.00
_cell.angle_beta   90.00
_cell.angle_gamma   90.00
#
_symmetry.space_group_name_H-M   'P 1'
#
loop_
_entity.id
_entity.type
_entity.pdbx_description
1 polymer ?
#
loop_
_entity_poly.entity_id
_entity_poly.type
_entity_poly.pdbx_seq_one_letter_code
_entity_poly.pdbx_strand_id
1 'polypeptide(L)'
;MNLTIIPALLHTSILGLLTAAIPLKTIATATVLAIPSESDQIVVDPSAVQADKAKSLHVLGFTSGEDLLLSESEGAFTPEEWAKVLETGERICCQSAGEDVAMEGGEAEGTSIRDFIRSVMETKVAKDLQWK
;
A
#
# COMPACT_ATOMS: atom_id res chain seq x y z
N MET A 1 -9.32 -17.40 3.17
CA MET A 1 -9.98 -16.29 2.43
C MET A 1 -8.95 -15.74 1.47
N ASN A 2 -9.32 -15.15 0.33
CA ASN A 2 -8.30 -14.58 -0.55
C ASN A 2 -7.85 -13.22 0.00
N LEU A 3 -6.79 -13.19 0.81
CA LEU A 3 -6.26 -11.96 1.41
C LEU A 3 -5.75 -10.97 0.36
N THR A 4 -5.33 -11.43 -0.82
CA THR A 4 -4.73 -10.56 -1.84
C THR A 4 -5.72 -9.59 -2.48
N ILE A 5 -7.03 -9.82 -2.33
CA ILE A 5 -8.08 -8.93 -2.85
C ILE A 5 -8.30 -7.68 -1.97
N ILE A 6 -7.89 -7.73 -0.70
CA ILE A 6 -8.25 -6.72 0.29
C ILE A 6 -7.70 -5.33 -0.09
N PRO A 7 -6.42 -5.17 -0.50
CA PRO A 7 -5.91 -3.85 -0.90
C PRO A 7 -6.69 -3.24 -2.07
N ALA A 8 -7.02 -4.04 -3.09
CA ALA A 8 -7.80 -3.59 -4.24
C ALA A 8 -9.21 -3.12 -3.81
N LEU A 9 -9.88 -3.85 -2.92
CA LEU A 9 -11.19 -3.45 -2.41
C LEU A 9 -11.12 -2.18 -1.56
N LEU A 10 -10.08 -2.04 -0.73
CA LEU A 10 -9.90 -0.84 0.09
C LEU A 10 -9.63 0.39 -0.78
N HIS A 11 -8.69 0.30 -1.73
CA HIS A 11 -8.34 1.42 -2.61
C HIS A 11 -9.53 1.83 -3.49
N THR A 12 -10.25 0.87 -4.07
CA THR A 12 -11.43 1.16 -4.90
C THR A 12 -12.56 1.79 -4.10
N SER A 13 -12.79 1.35 -2.86
CA SER A 13 -13.78 1.95 -1.97
C SER A 13 -13.42 3.40 -1.67
N ILE A 14 -12.15 3.70 -1.34
CA ILE A 14 -11.70 5.06 -1.07
C ILE A 14 -11.83 5.95 -2.31
N LEU A 15 -11.38 5.48 -3.47
CA LEU A 15 -11.52 6.23 -4.73
C LEU A 15 -12.99 6.45 -5.12
N GLY A 16 -13.87 5.49 -4.83
CA GLY A 16 -15.31 5.62 -5.01
C GLY A 16 -15.92 6.70 -4.11
N LEU A 17 -15.56 6.70 -2.83
CA LEU A 17 -15.97 7.74 -1.87
C LEU A 17 -15.47 9.13 -2.28
N LEU A 18 -14.22 9.23 -2.72
CA LEU A 18 -13.63 10.47 -3.24
C LEU A 18 -14.34 10.95 -4.52
N THR A 19 -14.66 10.04 -5.44
CA THR A 19 -15.40 10.35 -6.67
C THR A 19 -16.82 10.83 -6.37
N ALA A 20 -17.46 10.29 -5.33
CA ALA A 20 -18.76 10.74 -4.86
C ALA A 20 -18.71 12.02 -4.02
N ALA A 21 -17.53 12.65 -3.86
CA ALA A 21 -17.28 13.82 -3.03
C ALA A 21 -17.73 13.62 -1.57
N ILE A 22 -17.67 12.39 -1.06
CA ILE A 22 -17.98 12.07 0.33
C ILE A 22 -16.77 12.50 1.18
N PRO A 23 -16.96 13.38 2.18
CA PRO A 23 -15.86 13.85 3.01
C PRO A 23 -15.31 12.70 3.86
N LEU A 24 -13.99 12.45 3.73
CA LEU A 24 -13.26 11.46 4.51
C LEU A 24 -12.35 12.17 5.52
N LYS A 25 -12.28 11.64 6.75
CA LYS A 25 -11.35 12.15 7.77
C LYS A 25 -9.90 11.88 7.41
N THR A 26 -9.63 10.76 6.75
CA THR A 26 -8.29 10.34 6.31
C THR A 26 -8.43 9.44 5.09
N ILE A 27 -7.35 9.33 4.30
CA ILE A 27 -7.18 8.28 3.30
C ILE A 27 -6.34 7.16 3.91
N ALA A 28 -6.45 5.96 3.34
CA ALA A 28 -5.63 4.82 3.71
C ALA A 28 -5.14 4.09 2.45
N THR A 29 -3.93 3.55 2.55
CA THR A 29 -3.34 2.67 1.56
C THR A 29 -3.14 1.30 2.19
N ALA A 30 -2.94 0.29 1.37
CA ALA A 30 -2.76 -1.09 1.83
C ALA A 30 -1.93 -1.85 0.82
N THR A 31 -1.20 -2.84 1.30
CA THR A 31 -0.30 -3.66 0.49
C THR A 31 -0.33 -5.11 0.98
N VAL A 32 0.02 -6.03 0.08
CA VAL A 32 0.20 -7.45 0.39
C VAL A 32 1.69 -7.75 0.46
N LEU A 33 2.09 -8.47 1.50
CA LEU A 33 3.45 -8.90 1.76
C LEU A 33 3.43 -10.42 1.96
N ALA A 34 4.32 -11.13 1.28
CA ALA A 34 4.51 -12.57 1.47
C ALA A 34 5.90 -12.85 2.03
N ILE A 35 5.97 -13.79 2.96
CA ILE A 35 7.23 -14.40 3.41
C ILE A 35 7.35 -15.76 2.72
N PRO A 36 8.32 -15.96 1.80
CA PRO A 36 8.56 -17.26 1.17
C PRO A 36 8.96 -18.34 2.17
N SER A 37 8.69 -19.60 1.87
CA SER A 37 9.12 -20.73 2.72
C SER A 37 10.62 -21.02 2.66
N GLU A 38 11.29 -20.64 1.56
CA GLU A 38 12.71 -20.94 1.32
C GLU A 38 13.62 -19.72 1.44
N SER A 39 13.08 -18.55 1.80
CA SER A 39 13.84 -17.29 1.89
C SER A 39 13.18 -16.35 2.89
N ASP A 40 14.02 -15.63 3.67
CA ASP A 40 13.57 -14.58 4.58
C ASP A 40 13.33 -13.23 3.88
N GLN A 41 13.44 -13.18 2.55
CA GLN A 41 13.20 -11.97 1.77
C GLN A 41 11.69 -11.76 1.57
N ILE A 42 11.17 -10.66 2.13
CA ILE A 42 9.77 -10.27 1.98
C ILE A 42 9.50 -9.88 0.53
N VAL A 43 8.46 -10.49 -0.05
CA VAL A 43 7.97 -10.19 -1.39
C VAL A 43 6.79 -9.23 -1.28
N VAL A 44 6.90 -8.09 -1.95
CA VAL A 44 5.85 -7.06 -2.06
C VAL A 44 4.97 -7.37 -3.25
N ASP A 45 3.65 -7.22 -3.08
CA ASP A 45 2.64 -7.48 -4.10
C ASP A 45 2.88 -8.84 -4.82
N PRO A 46 2.85 -9.95 -4.07
CA PRO A 46 3.17 -11.26 -4.61
C PRO A 46 2.15 -11.67 -5.69
N SER A 47 2.65 -12.31 -6.74
CA SER A 47 1.79 -13.01 -7.70
C SER A 47 0.98 -14.13 -7.03
N ALA A 48 -0.11 -14.58 -7.65
CA ALA A 48 -0.93 -15.67 -7.12
C ALA A 48 -0.13 -16.94 -6.79
N VAL A 49 0.90 -17.26 -7.58
CA VAL A 49 1.78 -18.41 -7.35
C VAL A 49 2.72 -18.20 -6.16
N GLN A 50 3.21 -16.97 -5.97
CA GLN A 50 4.06 -16.62 -4.82
C GLN A 50 3.24 -16.61 -3.52
N ALA A 51 2.01 -16.09 -3.56
CA ALA A 51 1.11 -16.09 -2.41
C ALA A 51 0.74 -17.52 -1.98
N ASP A 52 0.51 -18.44 -2.92
CA ASP A 52 0.17 -19.84 -2.64
C ASP A 52 1.35 -20.63 -2.03
N LYS A 53 2.59 -20.30 -2.42
CA LYS A 53 3.82 -20.93 -1.90
C LYS A 53 4.42 -20.23 -0.68
N ALA A 54 3.80 -19.14 -0.23
CA ALA A 54 4.29 -18.37 0.90
C ALA A 54 4.12 -19.15 2.20
N LYS A 55 5.09 -19.00 3.11
CA LYS A 55 5.02 -19.48 4.48
C LYS A 55 3.96 -18.70 5.27
N SER A 56 3.91 -17.41 5.03
CA SER A 56 2.90 -16.51 5.57
C SER A 56 2.60 -15.37 4.60
N LEU A 57 1.35 -14.90 4.66
CA LEU A 57 0.82 -13.81 3.86
C LEU A 57 0.25 -12.75 4.80
N HIS A 58 0.59 -11.50 4.56
CA HIS A 58 0.25 -10.38 5.41
C HIS A 58 -0.34 -9.26 4.56
N VAL A 59 -1.45 -8.70 5.00
CA VAL A 59 -2.05 -7.51 4.41
C VAL A 59 -2.03 -6.42 5.45
N LEU A 60 -1.31 -5.35 5.15
CA LEU A 60 -1.21 -4.19 6.00
C LEU A 60 -1.88 -3.00 5.34
N GLY A 61 -2.62 -2.23 6.12
CA GLY A 61 -3.19 -0.97 5.69
C GLY A 61 -2.80 0.16 6.62
N PHE A 62 -2.37 1.29 6.07
CA PHE A 62 -1.91 2.46 6.81
C PHE A 62 -2.72 3.68 6.41
N THR A 63 -2.94 4.58 7.36
CA THR A 63 -3.55 5.88 7.08
C THR A 63 -2.51 6.86 6.56
N SER A 64 -2.94 8.03 6.05
CA SER A 64 -2.02 9.12 5.69
C SER A 64 -1.24 9.70 6.87
N GLY A 65 -1.61 9.38 8.11
CA GLY A 65 -0.90 9.74 9.33
C GLY A 65 0.01 8.63 9.86
N GLU A 66 0.35 7.64 9.03
CA GLU A 66 1.24 6.50 9.37
C GLU A 66 0.66 5.54 10.43
N ASP A 67 -0.56 5.80 10.91
CA ASP A 67 -1.27 4.88 11.79
C ASP A 67 -1.65 3.58 11.04
N LEU A 68 -1.37 2.43 11.67
CA LEU A 68 -1.82 1.12 11.21
C LEU A 68 -3.35 1.01 11.33
N LEU A 69 -4.04 0.92 10.20
CA LEU A 69 -5.50 0.78 10.10
C LEU A 69 -5.93 -0.69 10.04
N LEU A 70 -5.19 -1.50 9.29
CA LEU A 70 -5.54 -2.89 9.00
C LEU A 70 -4.31 -3.78 9.13
N SER A 71 -4.48 -4.93 9.75
CA SER A 71 -3.46 -5.97 9.86
C SER A 71 -4.14 -7.33 9.77
N GLU A 72 -4.16 -7.92 8.59
CA GLU A 72 -4.62 -9.29 8.37
C GLU A 72 -3.40 -10.17 8.07
N SER A 73 -3.32 -11.34 8.69
CA SER A 73 -2.18 -12.24 8.52
C SER A 73 -2.64 -13.70 8.53
N GLU A 74 -2.07 -14.50 7.63
CA GLU A 74 -2.34 -15.92 7.48
C GLU A 74 -1.03 -16.69 7.34
N GLY A 75 -0.97 -17.89 7.93
CA GLY A 75 0.24 -18.73 7.93
C GLY A 75 1.07 -18.61 9.21
N ALA A 76 2.27 -19.18 9.18
CA ALA A 76 3.16 -19.26 10.34
C ALA A 76 4.29 -18.23 10.24
N PHE A 77 4.46 -17.40 11.26
CA PHE A 77 5.48 -16.37 11.31
C PHE A 77 5.95 -16.11 12.75
N THR A 78 7.16 -15.59 12.91
CA THR A 78 7.73 -15.18 14.20
C THR A 78 7.48 -13.70 14.49
N PRO A 79 7.61 -13.25 15.76
CA PRO A 79 7.52 -11.82 16.09
C PRO A 79 8.55 -10.96 15.35
N GLU A 80 9.73 -11.48 15.06
CA GLU A 80 10.78 -10.79 14.31
C GLU A 80 10.43 -10.65 12.82
N GLU A 81 9.86 -11.70 12.24
CA GLU A 81 9.32 -11.67 10.87
C GLU A 81 8.18 -10.64 10.76
N TRP A 82 7.29 -10.62 11.76
CA TRP A 82 6.21 -9.64 11.84
C TRP A 82 6.71 -8.19 11.92
N ALA A 83 7.73 -7.92 12.74
CA ALA A 83 8.31 -6.58 12.84
C ALA A 83 8.86 -6.09 11.48
N LYS A 84 9.55 -6.96 10.74
CA LYS A 84 10.05 -6.64 9.39
C LYS A 84 8.92 -6.40 8.38
N VAL A 85 7.85 -7.18 8.47
CA VAL A 85 6.64 -7.01 7.64
C VAL A 85 6.00 -5.66 7.92
N LEU A 86 5.89 -5.27 9.19
CA LEU A 86 5.34 -3.98 9.58
C LEU A 86 6.17 -2.81 9.03
N GLU A 87 7.49 -2.83 9.24
CA GLU A 87 8.43 -1.82 8.74
C GLU A 87 8.39 -1.73 7.21
N THR A 88 8.35 -2.88 6.53
CA THR A 88 8.29 -2.93 5.06
C THR A 88 6.97 -2.38 4.55
N GLY A 89 5.85 -2.75 5.17
CA GLY A 89 4.52 -2.28 4.80
C GLY A 89 4.35 -0.79 5.00
N GLU A 90 4.82 -0.25 6.13
CA GLU A 90 4.82 1.18 6.43
C GLU A 90 5.60 1.94 5.36
N ARG A 91 6.82 1.48 5.05
CA ARG A 91 7.63 2.06 3.98
C ARG A 91 6.89 2.13 2.64
N ILE A 92 6.28 1.03 2.19
CA ILE A 92 5.60 0.98 0.89
C ILE A 92 4.34 1.87 0.87
N CYS A 93 3.62 1.92 1.98
CA CYS A 93 2.33 2.61 2.07
C CYS A 93 2.48 4.11 2.32
N CYS A 94 3.52 4.51 3.05
CA CYS A 94 3.68 5.86 3.58
C CYS A 94 4.88 6.63 3.00
N GLN A 95 6.01 5.98 2.66
CA GLN A 95 7.17 6.72 2.14
C GLN A 95 6.86 7.27 0.75
N SER A 96 6.78 8.60 0.68
CA SER A 96 6.83 9.34 -0.58
C SER A 96 8.26 9.28 -1.14
N ALA A 97 8.42 9.28 -2.46
CA ALA A 97 9.72 9.30 -3.12
C ALA A 97 10.54 10.60 -2.87
N GLY A 98 10.17 11.41 -1.87
CA GLY A 98 10.62 12.79 -1.70
C GLY A 98 11.32 13.13 -0.39
N GLU A 99 11.52 12.20 0.55
CA GLU A 99 12.12 12.55 1.86
C GLU A 99 13.63 12.34 1.99
N ASP A 100 14.32 11.74 1.01
CA ASP A 100 15.80 11.64 1.07
C ASP A 100 16.53 11.37 -0.28
N VAL A 101 16.01 11.85 -1.41
CA VAL A 101 16.77 11.76 -2.68
C VAL A 101 17.66 12.98 -2.83
N ALA A 102 18.81 12.91 -2.15
CA ALA A 102 19.98 13.66 -2.54
C ALA A 102 20.33 13.35 -4.00
N MET A 103 20.57 14.44 -4.73
CA MET A 103 20.97 14.52 -6.15
C MET A 103 21.96 13.43 -6.59
N GLU A 104 21.50 12.43 -7.35
CA GLU A 104 22.32 11.85 -8.44
C GLU A 104 21.42 11.10 -9.43
N GLY A 105 21.66 11.34 -10.72
CA GLY A 105 20.81 10.87 -11.81
C GLY A 105 20.73 9.34 -11.89
N GLY A 106 19.56 8.80 -11.55
CA GLY A 106 19.17 7.44 -11.83
C GLY A 106 17.64 7.36 -11.70
N GLU A 107 16.98 6.80 -12.72
CA GLU A 107 15.54 6.59 -12.75
C GLU A 107 15.10 5.77 -11.53
N ALA A 108 14.52 6.43 -10.53
CA ALA A 108 14.05 5.77 -9.32
C ALA A 108 12.57 5.38 -9.49
N GLU A 109 12.35 4.09 -9.67
CA GLU A 109 11.05 3.43 -9.69
C GLU A 109 10.34 3.54 -8.32
N GLY A 110 9.03 3.84 -8.36
CA GLY A 110 8.10 3.61 -7.25
C GLY A 110 7.43 4.86 -6.70
N THR A 111 6.48 5.43 -7.44
CA THR A 111 5.53 6.41 -6.87
C THR A 111 4.74 5.74 -5.74
N SER A 112 4.72 6.34 -4.54
CA SER A 112 3.94 5.81 -3.42
C SER A 112 2.45 5.75 -3.77
N ILE A 113 1.72 4.76 -3.24
CA ILE A 113 0.26 4.63 -3.50
C ILE A 113 -0.48 5.89 -3.04
N ARG A 114 0.03 6.56 -2.00
CA ARG A 114 -0.50 7.84 -1.50
C ARG A 114 -0.35 8.96 -2.53
N ASP A 115 0.82 9.09 -3.15
CA ASP A 115 1.07 10.11 -4.18
C ASP A 115 0.23 9.87 -5.42
N PHE A 116 0.02 8.59 -5.78
CA PHE A 116 -0.90 8.22 -6.84
C PHE A 116 -2.34 8.68 -6.56
N ILE A 117 -2.89 8.36 -5.37
CA ILE A 117 -4.24 8.78 -4.99
C ILE A 117 -4.37 10.31 -4.99
N ARG A 118 -3.36 11.02 -4.49
CA ARG A 118 -3.32 12.49 -4.49
C ARG A 118 -3.35 13.05 -5.93
N SER A 119 -2.47 12.55 -6.79
CA SER A 119 -2.36 12.98 -8.19
C SER A 119 -3.66 12.78 -8.98
N VAL A 120 -4.34 11.65 -8.76
CA VAL A 120 -5.65 11.38 -9.38
C VAL A 120 -6.70 12.38 -8.89
N MET A 121 -6.71 12.70 -7.59
CA MET A 121 -7.65 13.68 -7.03
C MET A 121 -7.40 15.09 -7.57
N GLU A 122 -6.14 15.53 -7.62
CA GLU A 122 -5.74 16.82 -8.20
C GLU A 122 -6.18 16.93 -9.66
N THR A 123 -5.99 15.87 -10.45
CA THR A 123 -6.42 15.82 -11.85
C THR A 123 -7.95 15.93 -11.98
N LYS A 124 -8.71 15.27 -11.10
CA LYS A 124 -10.17 15.35 -11.08
C LYS A 124 -10.65 16.76 -10.74
N VAL A 125 -10.09 17.36 -9.69
CA VAL A 125 -10.41 18.74 -9.29
C VAL A 125 -10.11 19.73 -10.42
N ALA A 126 -8.95 19.60 -11.08
CA ALA A 126 -8.59 20.46 -12.21
C ALA A 126 -9.59 20.35 -13.38
N LYS A 127 -10.04 19.12 -13.70
CA LYS A 127 -11.04 18.90 -14.75
C LYS A 127 -12.40 19.50 -14.38
N ASP A 128 -12.83 19.36 -13.13
CA ASP A 128 -14.11 19.92 -12.67
C ASP A 128 -14.09 21.45 -12.64
N LEU A 129 -12.92 22.07 -12.36
CA LEU A 129 -12.73 23.53 -12.40
C LEU A 129 -12.69 24.09 -13.83
N GLN A 130 -12.25 23.30 -14.83
CA GLN A 130 -12.23 23.72 -16.24
C GLN A 130 -13.63 23.80 -16.89
N TRP A 131 -14.66 23.26 -16.24
CA TRP A 131 -16.04 23.30 -16.71
C TRP A 131 -16.89 24.40 -16.04
N LYS A 132 -16.26 25.33 -15.31
CA LYS A 132 -16.85 26.62 -14.89
C LYS A 132 -16.31 27.76 -15.76
#